data_AF-A0A523N5Q7-F1
#
_entry.id   AF-A0A523N5Q7-F1
#
_cell.length_a   1.000
_cell.length_b   1.000
_cell.length_c   1.000
_cell.angle_alpha   90.00
_cell.angle_beta   90.00
_cell.angle_gamma   90.00
#
_symmetry.space_group_name_H-M   'P 1'
#
loop_
_entity.id
_entity.type
_entity.pdbx_description
1 polymer ?
#
loop_
_entity_poly.entity_id
_entity_poly.type
_entity_poly.pdbx_seq_one_letter_code
_entity_poly.pdbx_strand_id
1 'polypeptide(L)'
;MQLRYATPALVLGLLAFPVLSSQDSTTDRYRFEIETTSVTDLSEMGQGEMENKVDLAGELSVTFAEDGGITLVLDTVTGTSKGQGRPLTPEMLADLIGTTWTAVLDDKGRLSSIQTIASSQVASQLEGNLLRGLFPYIS
;
A
#
# COMPACT_ATOMS: atom_id res chain seq x y z
N MET A 1 -50.90 -42.65 -38.99
CA MET A 1 -49.50 -43.06 -39.20
C MET A 1 -48.65 -41.80 -39.00
N GLN A 2 -47.88 -41.73 -37.91
CA GLN A 2 -47.00 -40.59 -37.60
C GLN A 2 -45.70 -40.66 -38.41
N LEU A 3 -45.19 -39.51 -38.87
CA LEU A 3 -43.75 -39.19 -38.99
C LEU A 3 -43.61 -37.68 -39.32
N ARG A 4 -43.27 -36.83 -38.35
CA ARG A 4 -41.92 -36.28 -37.99
C ARG A 4 -41.59 -34.94 -38.67
N TYR A 5 -41.39 -33.96 -37.79
CA TYR A 5 -40.97 -32.57 -37.97
C TYR A 5 -39.58 -32.41 -38.62
N ALA A 6 -39.35 -31.27 -39.30
CA ALA A 6 -38.49 -30.18 -38.81
C ALA A 6 -38.16 -29.18 -39.93
N THR A 7 -38.62 -27.94 -39.76
CA THR A 7 -38.22 -26.78 -40.57
C THR A 7 -36.82 -26.33 -40.13
N PRO A 8 -35.85 -26.12 -41.03
CA PRO A 8 -34.55 -25.57 -40.64
C PRO A 8 -34.69 -24.08 -40.34
N ALA A 9 -34.76 -23.73 -39.05
CA ALA A 9 -34.57 -22.35 -38.61
C ALA A 9 -33.06 -22.05 -38.60
N LEU A 10 -32.65 -21.26 -39.58
CA LEU A 10 -31.30 -20.74 -39.75
C LEU A 10 -31.07 -19.66 -38.67
N VAL A 11 -30.50 -20.05 -37.54
CA VAL A 11 -30.10 -19.12 -36.48
C VAL A 11 -28.74 -18.53 -36.83
N LEU A 12 -28.77 -17.30 -37.37
CA LEU A 12 -27.65 -16.38 -37.36
C LEU A 12 -27.38 -15.95 -35.90
N GLY A 13 -26.53 -16.70 -35.20
CA GLY A 13 -26.01 -16.35 -33.89
C GLY A 13 -24.61 -15.79 -33.99
N LEU A 14 -24.47 -14.57 -34.50
CA LEU A 14 -23.23 -13.80 -34.42
C LEU A 14 -23.31 -12.99 -33.12
N LEU A 15 -22.78 -13.53 -32.03
CA LEU A 15 -22.38 -12.74 -30.87
C LEU A 15 -20.90 -12.97 -30.64
N ALA A 16 -20.14 -12.01 -31.14
CA ALA A 16 -18.76 -11.80 -30.75
C ALA A 16 -18.67 -11.57 -29.23
N PHE A 17 -17.58 -12.09 -28.68
CA PHE A 17 -17.09 -12.02 -27.31
C PHE A 17 -17.20 -10.61 -26.66
N PRO A 18 -17.20 -10.53 -25.32
CA PRO A 18 -15.93 -10.66 -24.63
C PRO A 18 -15.93 -11.91 -23.73
N VAL A 19 -14.87 -12.71 -23.86
CA VAL A 19 -14.24 -13.23 -22.65
C VAL A 19 -14.02 -11.98 -21.81
N LEU A 20 -14.74 -11.83 -20.70
CA LEU A 20 -14.25 -10.95 -19.66
C LEU A 20 -12.87 -11.49 -19.36
N SER A 21 -11.84 -10.84 -19.91
CA SER A 21 -10.50 -10.96 -19.40
C SER A 21 -10.67 -10.82 -17.90
N SER A 22 -10.29 -11.85 -17.12
CA SER A 22 -10.07 -11.65 -15.71
C SER A 22 -9.11 -10.48 -15.64
N GLN A 23 -9.64 -9.35 -15.24
CA GLN A 23 -8.95 -8.09 -15.38
C GLN A 23 -7.82 -8.17 -14.36
N ASP A 24 -6.62 -8.34 -14.91
CA ASP A 24 -5.41 -8.61 -14.15
C ASP A 24 -5.22 -7.45 -13.17
N SER A 25 -5.47 -7.71 -11.90
CA SER A 25 -5.03 -6.84 -10.82
C SER A 25 -3.52 -6.76 -10.94
N THR A 26 -3.04 -5.67 -11.54
CA THR A 26 -1.62 -5.51 -11.80
C THR A 26 -0.97 -5.21 -10.45
N THR A 27 -0.19 -6.17 -9.97
CA THR A 27 0.62 -6.00 -8.76
C THR A 27 2.00 -5.59 -9.20
N ASP A 28 2.31 -4.32 -8.93
CA ASP A 28 3.60 -3.73 -9.19
C ASP A 28 4.45 -3.73 -7.92
N ARG A 29 5.75 -3.94 -8.07
CA ARG A 29 6.69 -3.88 -6.94
C ARG A 29 7.51 -2.61 -7.01
N TYR A 30 7.50 -1.85 -5.93
CA TYR A 30 8.21 -0.59 -5.80
C TYR A 30 9.29 -0.73 -4.74
N ARG A 31 10.48 -0.25 -5.06
CA ARG A 31 11.52 -0.03 -4.05
C ARG A 31 11.39 1.39 -3.51
N PHE A 32 11.51 1.54 -2.21
CA PHE A 32 11.51 2.84 -1.56
C PHE A 32 12.75 3.03 -0.70
N GLU A 33 13.15 4.29 -0.57
CA GLU A 33 14.17 4.76 0.35
C GLU A 33 13.65 6.09 0.91
N ILE A 34 13.52 6.16 2.22
CA ILE A 34 12.91 7.26 2.95
C ILE A 34 13.89 7.67 4.03
N GLU A 35 14.32 8.92 3.95
CA GLU A 35 15.07 9.58 5.00
C GLU A 35 14.14 10.57 5.70
N THR A 36 13.92 10.39 7.00
CA THR A 36 13.11 11.28 7.83
C THR A 36 13.98 11.89 8.91
N THR A 37 14.04 13.23 8.94
CA THR A 37 14.67 13.96 10.04
C THR A 37 13.59 14.66 10.85
N SER A 38 13.50 14.32 12.13
CA SER A 38 12.60 14.94 13.11
C SER A 38 13.42 15.77 14.09
N VAL A 39 13.15 17.06 14.15
CA VAL A 39 13.68 17.94 15.20
C VAL A 39 12.56 18.19 16.20
N THR A 40 12.79 17.82 17.45
CA THR A 40 11.88 18.12 18.56
C THR A 40 12.52 19.19 19.41
N ASP A 41 11.91 20.37 19.44
CA ASP A 41 12.31 21.43 20.36
C ASP A 41 11.78 21.08 21.77
N LEU A 42 12.70 20.81 22.69
CA LEU A 42 12.39 20.54 24.09
C LEU A 42 12.74 21.72 24.99
N SER A 43 12.97 22.92 24.43
CA SER A 43 13.44 24.10 25.17
C SER A 43 12.53 24.45 26.34
N GLU A 44 11.21 24.22 26.21
CA GLU A 44 10.23 24.39 27.30
C GLU A 44 10.43 23.43 28.47
N MET A 45 11.08 22.28 28.23
CA MET A 45 11.45 21.27 29.24
C MET A 45 12.89 21.45 29.75
N GLY A 46 13.58 22.53 29.35
CA GLY A 46 14.96 22.83 29.74
C GLY A 46 16.01 21.93 29.09
N GLN A 47 15.62 21.11 28.12
CA GLN A 47 16.51 20.35 27.25
C GLN A 47 16.52 21.05 25.90
N GLY A 48 17.66 21.24 25.25
CA GLY A 48 17.71 21.92 23.95
C GLY A 48 16.98 21.16 22.84
N GLU A 49 17.34 21.44 21.59
CA GLU A 49 16.80 20.70 20.45
C GLU A 49 17.26 19.24 20.47
N MET A 50 16.32 18.33 20.20
CA MET A 50 16.59 16.92 19.98
C MET A 50 16.39 16.58 18.51
N GLU A 51 17.47 16.21 17.84
CA GLU A 51 17.42 15.72 16.47
C GLU A 51 17.37 14.18 16.44
N ASN A 52 16.44 13.65 15.64
CA ASN A 52 16.28 12.24 15.36
C ASN A 52 16.21 12.02 13.86
N LYS A 53 17.16 11.27 13.32
CA LYS A 53 17.21 10.84 11.93
C LYS A 53 16.85 9.36 11.82
N VAL A 54 15.97 9.05 10.88
CA VAL A 54 15.48 7.71 10.60
C VAL A 54 15.59 7.46 9.10
N ASP A 55 16.38 6.45 8.73
CA ASP A 55 16.56 6.00 7.35
C ASP A 55 15.85 4.66 7.20
N LEU A 56 14.90 4.55 6.28
CA LEU A 56 14.14 3.33 5.98
C LEU A 56 14.25 3.00 4.49
N ALA A 57 14.53 1.75 4.15
CA ALA A 57 14.58 1.27 2.78
C ALA A 57 13.93 -0.10 2.67
N GLY A 58 13.22 -0.35 1.57
CA GLY A 58 12.46 -1.59 1.44
C GLY A 58 11.76 -1.75 0.10
N GLU A 59 10.91 -2.77 0.05
CA GLU A 59 10.09 -3.10 -1.11
C GLU A 59 8.62 -3.14 -0.69
N LEU A 60 7.77 -2.59 -1.56
CA LEU A 60 6.33 -2.46 -1.39
C LEU A 60 5.64 -3.03 -2.63
N SER A 61 4.76 -4.00 -2.43
CA SER A 61 3.85 -4.46 -3.47
C SER A 61 2.61 -3.58 -3.46
N VAL A 62 2.25 -3.06 -4.63
CA VAL A 62 1.08 -2.20 -4.84
C VAL A 62 0.19 -2.89 -5.84
N THR A 63 -1.02 -3.24 -5.42
CA THR A 63 -2.04 -3.83 -6.28
C THR A 63 -3.13 -2.79 -6.52
N PHE A 64 -3.34 -2.46 -7.80
CA PHE A 64 -4.42 -1.57 -8.21
C PHE A 64 -5.67 -2.40 -8.53
N ALA A 65 -6.77 -2.09 -7.85
CA ALA A 65 -8.09 -2.57 -8.19
C ALA A 65 -8.76 -1.62 -9.18
N GLU A 66 -9.71 -2.15 -9.95
CA GLU A 66 -10.37 -1.44 -11.05
C GLU A 66 -11.28 -0.31 -10.59
N ASP A 67 -11.75 -0.40 -9.35
CA ASP A 67 -12.63 0.57 -8.71
C ASP A 67 -11.86 1.78 -8.14
N GLY A 68 -10.54 1.86 -8.39
CA GLY A 68 -9.66 2.87 -7.83
C GLY A 68 -9.15 2.51 -6.42
N GLY A 69 -9.46 1.30 -5.94
CA GLY A 69 -8.86 0.75 -4.74
C GLY A 69 -7.38 0.45 -4.94
N ILE A 70 -6.60 0.70 -3.91
CA ILE A 70 -5.19 0.33 -3.82
C ILE A 70 -5.03 -0.58 -2.63
N THR A 71 -4.31 -1.68 -2.83
CA THR A 71 -3.73 -2.48 -1.74
C THR A 71 -2.22 -2.31 -1.75
N LEU A 72 -1.65 -2.00 -0.60
CA LEU A 72 -0.22 -1.83 -0.38
C LEU A 72 0.23 -2.92 0.59
N VAL A 73 1.27 -3.66 0.27
CA VAL A 73 1.84 -4.70 1.15
C VAL A 73 3.31 -4.41 1.31
N LEU A 74 3.77 -4.28 2.56
CA LEU A 74 5.20 -4.13 2.84
C LEU A 74 5.90 -5.49 2.73
N ASP A 75 6.67 -5.70 1.68
CA ASP A 75 7.36 -6.97 1.46
C ASP A 75 8.66 -7.06 2.26
N THR A 76 9.41 -5.97 2.28
CA THR A 76 10.66 -5.88 3.02
C THR A 76 10.83 -4.48 3.59
N VAL A 77 11.47 -4.39 4.75
CA VAL A 77 11.92 -3.12 5.30
C VAL A 77 13.20 -3.33 6.08
N THR A 78 14.12 -2.41 5.86
CA THR A 78 15.39 -2.26 6.56
C THR A 78 15.48 -0.81 7.00
N GLY A 79 16.22 -0.55 8.06
CA GLY A 79 16.35 0.81 8.52
C GLY A 79 17.37 1.00 9.60
N THR A 80 17.81 2.23 9.73
CA THR A 80 18.70 2.68 10.79
C THR A 80 18.15 3.96 11.38
N SER A 81 18.38 4.17 12.68
CA SER A 81 18.10 5.46 13.30
C SER A 81 19.35 6.00 13.98
N LYS A 82 19.49 7.32 13.93
CA LYS A 82 20.56 8.09 14.55
C LYS A 82 19.94 9.23 15.34
N GLY A 83 20.49 9.54 16.52
CA GLY A 83 19.98 10.60 17.38
C GLY A 83 19.77 10.12 18.81
N GLN A 84 19.05 10.93 19.59
CA GLN A 84 18.82 10.66 21.02
C GLN A 84 17.54 9.85 21.29
N GLY A 85 16.79 9.50 20.23
CA GLY A 85 15.61 8.64 20.29
C GLY A 85 15.96 7.15 20.45
N ARG A 86 14.91 6.32 20.59
CA ARG A 86 15.09 4.87 20.65
C ARG A 86 15.64 4.35 19.32
N PRO A 87 16.69 3.50 19.34
CA PRO A 87 17.21 2.88 18.13
C PRO A 87 16.14 1.97 17.50
N LEU A 88 16.07 1.97 16.17
CA LEU A 88 15.30 0.99 15.43
C LEU A 88 15.92 -0.39 15.66
N THR A 89 15.14 -1.32 16.20
CA THR A 89 15.57 -2.70 16.34
C THR A 89 15.12 -3.52 15.12
N PRO A 90 15.86 -4.57 14.75
CA PRO A 90 15.44 -5.48 13.68
C PRO A 90 14.07 -6.12 13.94
N GLU A 91 13.72 -6.37 15.20
CA GLU A 91 12.42 -6.91 15.58
C GLU A 91 11.27 -5.94 15.26
N MET A 92 11.46 -4.65 15.51
CA MET A 92 10.47 -3.62 15.16
C MET A 92 10.24 -3.52 13.64
N LEU A 93 11.30 -3.75 12.86
CA LEU A 93 11.23 -3.75 11.40
C LEU A 93 10.59 -5.04 10.87
N ALA A 94 10.90 -6.19 11.47
CA ALA A 94 10.27 -7.46 11.13
C ALA A 94 8.75 -7.45 11.39
N ASP A 95 8.31 -6.79 12.45
CA ASP A 95 6.90 -6.61 12.79
C ASP A 95 6.09 -5.81 11.76
N LEU A 96 6.75 -5.01 10.91
CA LEU A 96 6.13 -4.23 9.84
C LEU A 96 6.01 -5.02 8.53
N ILE A 97 6.81 -6.09 8.37
CA ILE A 97 6.79 -6.89 7.15
C ILE A 97 5.45 -7.64 7.08
N GLY A 98 4.80 -7.55 5.92
CA GLY A 98 3.46 -8.08 5.71
C GLY A 98 2.34 -7.14 6.17
N THR A 99 2.65 -5.96 6.74
CA THR A 99 1.63 -4.94 6.96
C THR A 99 0.95 -4.61 5.65
N THR A 100 -0.37 -4.69 5.68
CA THR A 100 -1.23 -4.45 4.52
C THR A 100 -2.09 -3.22 4.77
N TRP A 101 -2.01 -2.28 3.84
CA TRP A 101 -2.86 -1.10 3.81
C TRP A 101 -3.79 -1.17 2.62
N THR A 102 -5.01 -0.70 2.82
CA THR A 102 -5.93 -0.40 1.71
C THR A 102 -6.19 1.09 1.68
N ALA A 103 -6.26 1.64 0.48
CA ALA A 103 -6.54 3.04 0.25
C ALA A 103 -7.39 3.19 -1.00
N VAL A 104 -7.96 4.37 -1.20
CA VAL A 104 -8.66 4.74 -2.44
C VAL A 104 -7.95 5.94 -3.04
N LEU A 105 -7.59 5.86 -4.32
CA LEU A 105 -7.12 7.03 -5.06
C LEU A 105 -8.29 7.99 -5.27
N ASP A 106 -8.09 9.24 -4.87
CA ASP A 106 -8.99 10.31 -5.29
C ASP A 106 -8.79 10.65 -6.78
N ASP A 107 -9.68 11.49 -7.32
CA ASP A 107 -9.67 11.98 -8.69
C ASP A 107 -8.41 12.81 -9.05
N LYS A 108 -7.60 13.15 -8.04
CA LYS A 108 -6.34 13.91 -8.17
C LYS A 108 -5.11 13.04 -7.94
N GLY A 109 -5.28 11.73 -7.82
CA GLY A 109 -4.19 10.77 -7.62
C GLY A 109 -3.60 10.78 -6.20
N ARG A 110 -4.34 11.27 -5.21
CA ARG A 110 -3.95 11.26 -3.79
C ARG A 110 -4.57 10.06 -3.09
N LEU A 111 -3.87 9.52 -2.11
CA LEU A 111 -4.42 8.46 -1.27
C LEU A 111 -5.39 9.05 -0.26
N SER A 112 -6.61 8.54 -0.27
CA SER A 112 -7.66 8.81 0.71
C SER A 112 -8.07 7.52 1.42
N SER A 113 -8.63 7.64 2.61
CA SER A 113 -9.19 6.50 3.38
C SER A 113 -8.20 5.35 3.61
N ILE A 114 -6.94 5.66 3.96
CA ILE A 114 -5.95 4.62 4.28
C ILE A 114 -6.42 3.86 5.52
N GLN A 115 -6.63 2.56 5.37
CA GLN A 115 -6.99 1.64 6.44
C GLN A 115 -5.91 0.58 6.58
N THR A 116 -5.54 0.31 7.83
CA THR A 116 -4.56 -0.74 8.15
C THR A 116 -5.32 -2.00 8.50
N ILE A 117 -5.03 -3.08 7.79
CA ILE A 117 -5.73 -4.36 7.97
C ILE A 117 -5.02 -5.20 9.05
N ALA A 118 -3.71 -5.00 9.24
CA ALA A 118 -2.92 -5.67 10.26
C ALA A 118 -1.74 -4.80 10.71
N SER A 119 -1.71 -4.38 11.98
CA SER A 119 -0.58 -3.65 12.57
C SER A 119 -0.17 -4.23 13.92
N SER A 120 1.14 -4.34 14.18
CA SER A 120 1.66 -4.45 15.55
C SER A 120 1.59 -3.07 16.26
N GLN A 121 1.49 -3.04 17.59
CA GLN A 121 1.40 -1.76 18.34
C GLN A 121 2.66 -0.89 18.15
N VAL A 122 3.80 -1.52 17.85
CA VAL A 122 5.06 -0.85 17.51
C VAL A 122 5.11 -0.44 16.04
N ALA A 123 4.43 -1.18 15.17
CA ALA A 123 4.25 -0.82 13.78
C ALA A 123 3.55 0.53 13.62
N SER A 124 2.53 0.85 14.43
CA SER A 124 1.71 2.07 14.24
C SER A 124 2.49 3.39 14.16
N GLN A 125 3.56 3.57 14.96
CA GLN A 125 4.38 4.80 14.89
C GLN A 125 5.29 4.83 13.66
N LEU A 126 5.88 3.69 13.30
CA LEU A 126 6.78 3.58 12.14
C LEU A 126 6.00 3.58 10.84
N GLU A 127 4.85 2.95 10.83
CA GLU A 127 3.82 2.99 9.81
C GLU A 127 3.41 4.43 9.53
N GLY A 128 3.15 5.24 10.55
CA GLY A 128 2.85 6.67 10.35
C GLY A 128 3.99 7.44 9.67
N ASN A 129 5.25 7.07 9.91
CA ASN A 129 6.41 7.68 9.23
C ASN A 129 6.62 7.12 7.82
N LEU A 130 6.43 5.82 7.63
CA LEU A 130 6.45 5.15 6.33
C LEU A 130 5.38 5.71 5.42
N LEU A 131 4.13 5.79 5.86
CA LEU A 131 3.04 6.34 5.09
C LEU A 131 3.26 7.81 4.75
N ARG A 132 3.78 8.63 5.68
CA ARG A 132 4.13 10.03 5.39
C ARG A 132 5.31 10.17 4.43
N GLY A 133 6.28 9.27 4.50
CA GLY A 133 7.44 9.25 3.60
C GLY A 133 7.10 8.75 2.20
N LEU A 134 6.29 7.69 2.09
CA LEU A 134 5.82 7.11 0.83
C LEU A 134 4.78 8.00 0.16
N PHE A 135 3.90 8.61 0.96
CA PHE A 135 2.75 9.38 0.49
C PHE A 135 2.74 10.75 1.16
N PRO A 136 3.57 11.69 0.69
CA PRO A 136 3.61 13.06 1.24
C PRO A 136 2.29 13.83 1.04
N TYR A 137 1.36 13.30 0.23
CA TYR A 137 0.07 13.92 -0.12
C TYR A 137 -1.14 13.11 0.36
N ILE A 138 -1.12 12.57 1.57
CA ILE A 138 -2.34 12.05 2.22
C ILE A 138 -3.29 13.25 2.47
N SER A 139 -4.54 13.15 2.04
CA SER A 139 -5.57 14.20 2.22
C SER A 139 -6.24 14.13 3.59
#